data_AF-A0ABD7RVV3-F1
#
_entry.id   AF-A0ABD7RVV3-F1
#
_cell.length_a   1.000
_cell.length_b   1.000
_cell.length_c   1.000
_cell.angle_alpha   90.00
_cell.angle_beta   90.00
_cell.angle_gamma   90.00
#
_symmetry.space_group_name_H-M   'P 1'
#
loop_
_entity.id
_entity.type
_entity.pdbx_description
1 polymer ?
#
loop_
_entity_poly.entity_id
_entity_poly.type
_entity_poly.pdbx_seq_one_letter_code
_entity_poly.pdbx_strand_id
1 'polypeptide(L)'
;METSLLLAAVSDTSPCGEDLEYDSDFLQLERDALGRPERSMGDAIQAAEPPEWRQLEQACHGLLQRSKDLRITHYLLQSRLALRGVEGLADSLELILELLSRYWPEIHPQLDADDDNDPTVRINTLSGLTCETNLGLLRNAVLVRSRVFGNITLRAALNAAGLHPASSESLSVEELGGALQDADSESLQLTRDALGRALQSLDAIERLVSEQVGSAQGVELSALQQPLKLALQVLGDSPAGANVGNHPADTSAPAEASMQPASAHAAMRVSGEIANRDDVLKSLERILIYYARHEPSSPLPVLLNRARSLVNADFATIVRNLIPDGMSQFENLRGPDEY
;
A
#
# COMPACT_ATOMS: atom_id res chain seq x y z
N MET A 1 -26.73 -6.99 -6.52
CA MET A 1 -27.43 -6.04 -7.40
C MET A 1 -26.68 -4.72 -7.33
N GLU A 2 -26.59 -3.99 -8.45
CA GLU A 2 -26.15 -2.58 -8.61
C GLU A 2 -24.81 -2.24 -9.28
N THR A 3 -23.87 -3.16 -9.57
CA THR A 3 -22.69 -2.76 -10.40
C THR A 3 -23.10 -2.42 -11.85
N SER A 4 -24.06 -3.16 -12.41
CA SER A 4 -24.56 -2.92 -13.77
C SER A 4 -25.28 -1.59 -13.93
N LEU A 5 -25.95 -1.09 -12.89
CA LEU A 5 -26.60 0.22 -12.89
C LEU A 5 -25.58 1.35 -12.82
N LEU A 6 -24.54 1.19 -12.00
CA LEU A 6 -23.44 2.16 -11.92
C LEU A 6 -22.64 2.23 -13.23
N LEU A 7 -22.61 1.15 -14.01
CA LEU A 7 -21.96 1.10 -15.32
C LEU A 7 -22.85 1.49 -16.51
N ALA A 8 -24.16 1.63 -16.31
CA ALA A 8 -25.06 2.04 -17.37
C ALA A 8 -24.83 3.52 -17.73
N ALA A 9 -24.88 3.85 -19.02
CA ALA A 9 -24.84 5.23 -19.48
C ALA A 9 -25.96 6.04 -18.79
N VAL A 10 -25.66 7.28 -18.40
CA VAL A 10 -26.66 8.18 -17.79
C VAL A 10 -27.77 8.51 -18.79
N SER A 11 -27.40 8.75 -20.05
CA SER A 11 -28.32 8.93 -21.17
C SER A 11 -27.64 8.60 -22.51
N ASP A 12 -28.41 8.45 -23.59
CA ASP A 12 -27.88 8.20 -24.93
C ASP A 12 -27.02 9.36 -25.47
N THR A 13 -27.32 10.59 -25.06
CA THR A 13 -26.64 11.82 -25.53
C THR A 13 -25.56 12.32 -24.60
N SER A 14 -25.54 11.86 -23.35
CA SER A 14 -24.52 12.16 -22.35
C SER A 14 -24.31 10.91 -21.50
N PRO A 15 -23.46 9.96 -21.96
CA PRO A 15 -23.23 8.70 -21.27
C PRO A 15 -22.61 8.87 -19.88
N CYS A 16 -21.80 9.91 -19.70
CA CYS A 16 -21.17 10.25 -18.42
C CYS A 16 -21.94 11.25 -17.58
N GLY A 17 -23.04 11.83 -18.09
CA GLY A 17 -23.80 12.84 -17.39
C GLY A 17 -23.04 14.16 -17.19
N GLU A 18 -23.55 14.98 -16.27
CA GLU A 18 -23.00 16.30 -15.95
C GLU A 18 -21.77 16.24 -15.03
N ASP A 19 -20.92 17.26 -15.09
CA ASP A 19 -19.86 17.47 -14.09
C ASP A 19 -20.51 17.97 -12.78
N LEU A 20 -20.24 17.28 -11.68
CA LEU A 20 -20.82 17.57 -10.36
C LEU A 20 -19.93 18.43 -9.46
N GLU A 21 -18.87 19.06 -9.98
CA GLU A 21 -17.91 19.86 -9.19
C GLU A 21 -18.58 20.85 -8.20
N TYR A 22 -19.68 21.48 -8.61
CA TYR A 22 -20.42 22.45 -7.79
C TYR A 22 -21.79 21.95 -7.31
N ASP A 23 -22.11 20.67 -7.54
CA ASP A 23 -23.38 20.08 -7.13
C ASP A 23 -23.47 19.97 -5.60
N SER A 24 -24.62 20.35 -5.04
CA SER A 24 -24.79 20.39 -3.58
C SER A 24 -24.67 19.02 -2.93
N ASP A 25 -25.11 17.95 -3.61
CA ASP A 25 -25.07 16.60 -3.06
C ASP A 25 -23.63 16.05 -3.13
N PHE A 26 -22.86 16.41 -4.16
CA PHE A 26 -21.44 16.09 -4.24
C PHE A 26 -20.64 16.83 -3.15
N LEU A 27 -20.85 18.13 -2.98
CA LEU A 27 -20.19 18.90 -1.90
C LEU A 27 -20.59 18.38 -0.50
N GLN A 28 -21.81 17.89 -0.33
CA GLN A 28 -22.24 17.24 0.90
C GLN A 28 -21.53 15.91 1.13
N LEU A 29 -21.36 15.09 0.08
CA LEU A 29 -20.58 13.85 0.13
C LEU A 29 -19.15 14.09 0.61
N GLU A 30 -18.46 15.09 0.06
CA GLU A 30 -17.10 15.44 0.45
C GLU A 30 -17.02 15.81 1.94
N ARG A 31 -18.01 16.55 2.44
CA ARG A 31 -18.09 16.93 3.87
C ARG A 31 -18.36 15.73 4.77
N ASP A 32 -19.26 14.84 4.36
CA ASP A 32 -19.61 13.65 5.13
C ASP A 32 -18.44 12.66 5.20
N ALA A 33 -17.64 12.59 4.14
CA ALA A 33 -16.43 11.76 4.08
C ALA A 33 -15.33 12.18 5.06
N LEU A 34 -15.34 13.42 5.58
CA LEU A 34 -14.41 13.87 6.61
C LEU A 34 -14.73 13.30 8.00
N GLY A 35 -15.95 12.81 8.20
CA GLY A 35 -16.43 12.40 9.52
C GLY A 35 -16.48 13.58 10.48
N ARG A 36 -16.29 13.33 11.78
CA ARG A 36 -16.24 14.39 12.79
C ARG A 36 -14.85 14.42 13.41
N PRO A 37 -14.14 15.55 13.34
CA PRO A 37 -12.84 15.67 13.98
C PRO A 37 -12.97 15.62 15.50
N GLU A 38 -11.86 15.33 16.17
CA GLU A 38 -11.75 15.47 17.62
C GLU A 38 -12.09 16.91 18.05
N ARG A 39 -12.84 17.05 19.15
CA ARG A 39 -13.22 18.35 19.70
C ARG A 39 -12.90 18.40 21.18
N SER A 40 -12.26 19.48 21.61
CA SER A 40 -12.13 19.80 23.03
C SER A 40 -13.28 20.70 23.46
N MET A 41 -14.04 20.27 24.48
CA MET A 41 -15.06 21.06 25.16
C MET A 41 -14.67 21.24 26.63
N GLY A 42 -13.96 22.33 26.91
CA GLY A 42 -13.38 22.57 28.23
C GLY A 42 -12.28 21.55 28.52
N ASP A 43 -12.46 20.76 29.57
CA ASP A 43 -11.54 19.68 29.95
C ASP A 43 -11.89 18.33 29.29
N ALA A 44 -13.00 18.24 28.55
CA ALA A 44 -13.44 17.00 27.90
C ALA A 44 -12.97 16.95 26.45
N ILE A 45 -12.24 15.90 26.08
CA ILE A 45 -11.86 15.60 24.70
C ILE A 45 -12.86 14.60 24.13
N GLN A 46 -13.60 15.01 23.10
CA GLN A 46 -14.47 14.14 22.31
C GLN A 46 -13.67 13.60 21.13
N ALA A 47 -13.41 12.29 21.11
CA ALA A 47 -12.66 11.62 20.06
C ALA A 47 -13.29 11.83 18.68
N ALA A 48 -12.46 11.74 17.64
CA ALA A 48 -12.94 11.78 16.26
C ALA A 48 -13.90 10.61 15.99
N GLU A 49 -14.98 10.88 15.26
CA GLU A 49 -15.94 9.87 14.80
C GLU A 49 -15.73 9.64 13.30
N PRO A 50 -15.63 8.38 12.83
CA PRO A 50 -15.51 8.09 11.42
C PRO A 50 -16.78 8.51 10.65
N PRO A 51 -16.70 8.64 9.31
CA PRO A 51 -17.86 8.81 8.45
C PRO A 51 -18.94 7.74 8.65
N GLU A 52 -20.19 8.12 8.41
CA GLU A 52 -21.32 7.20 8.33
C GLU A 52 -21.26 6.38 7.03
N TRP A 53 -20.40 5.36 7.00
CA TRP A 53 -20.01 4.65 5.77
C TRP A 53 -21.17 4.14 4.92
N ARG A 54 -22.26 3.67 5.53
CA ARG A 54 -23.45 3.21 4.78
C ARG A 54 -24.17 4.34 4.08
N GLN A 55 -24.27 5.50 4.73
CA GLN A 55 -24.89 6.69 4.15
C GLN A 55 -23.99 7.23 3.03
N LEU A 56 -22.67 7.22 3.25
CA LEU A 56 -21.68 7.61 2.24
C LEU A 56 -21.74 6.71 0.99
N GLU A 57 -21.82 5.38 1.15
CA GLU A 57 -22.00 4.45 0.04
C GLU A 57 -23.30 4.75 -0.72
N GLN A 58 -24.42 4.94 -0.01
CA GLN A 58 -25.70 5.22 -0.63
C GLN A 58 -25.71 6.55 -1.41
N ALA A 59 -25.07 7.60 -0.88
CA ALA A 59 -24.90 8.87 -1.57
C ALA A 59 -24.06 8.71 -2.84
N CYS A 60 -22.95 7.97 -2.78
CA CYS A 60 -22.13 7.66 -3.97
C CYS A 60 -22.94 6.94 -5.05
N HIS A 61 -23.78 5.97 -4.67
CA HIS A 61 -24.65 5.26 -5.61
C HIS A 61 -25.63 6.20 -6.33
N GLY A 62 -26.25 7.13 -5.59
CA GLY A 62 -27.16 8.12 -6.18
C GLY A 62 -26.46 9.06 -7.16
N LEU A 63 -25.27 9.55 -6.79
CA LEU A 63 -24.51 10.47 -7.63
C LEU A 63 -23.95 9.77 -8.88
N LEU A 64 -23.46 8.53 -8.77
CA LEU A 64 -22.92 7.76 -9.90
C LEU A 64 -23.98 7.36 -10.95
N GLN A 65 -25.27 7.45 -10.61
CA GLN A 65 -26.36 7.34 -11.58
C GLN A 65 -26.60 8.63 -12.37
N ARG A 66 -26.17 9.78 -11.84
CA ARG A 66 -26.26 11.10 -12.49
C ARG A 66 -24.99 11.47 -13.23
N SER A 67 -23.83 11.04 -12.75
CA SER A 67 -22.52 11.38 -13.29
C SER A 67 -21.52 10.24 -13.16
N LYS A 68 -20.81 9.90 -14.24
CA LYS A 68 -19.67 8.96 -14.19
C LYS A 68 -18.43 9.76 -13.84
N ASP A 69 -18.14 9.81 -12.54
CA ASP A 69 -17.08 10.66 -11.98
C ASP A 69 -16.15 9.86 -11.07
N LEU A 70 -14.86 9.88 -11.40
CA LEU A 70 -13.81 9.19 -10.65
C LEU A 70 -13.66 9.75 -9.22
N ARG A 71 -13.93 11.04 -9.00
CA ARG A 71 -13.91 11.66 -7.66
C ARG A 71 -14.93 11.00 -6.74
N ILE A 72 -16.08 10.58 -7.27
CA ILE A 72 -17.11 9.88 -6.49
C ILE A 72 -16.69 8.43 -6.22
N THR A 73 -16.05 7.78 -7.18
CA THR A 73 -15.56 6.41 -7.00
C THR A 73 -14.54 6.27 -5.86
N HIS A 74 -13.80 7.34 -5.56
CA HIS A 74 -12.89 7.40 -4.41
C HIS A 74 -13.64 7.18 -3.07
N TYR A 75 -14.74 7.91 -2.85
CA TYR A 75 -15.57 7.78 -1.65
C TYR A 75 -16.35 6.47 -1.62
N LEU A 76 -16.74 5.96 -2.79
CA LEU A 76 -17.34 4.63 -2.90
C LEU A 76 -16.34 3.56 -2.48
N LEU A 77 -15.10 3.61 -2.96
CA LEU A 77 -14.04 2.68 -2.54
C LEU A 77 -13.82 2.74 -1.03
N GLN A 78 -13.74 3.95 -0.46
CA GLN A 78 -13.60 4.15 0.99
C GLN A 78 -14.71 3.48 1.79
N SER A 79 -15.96 3.79 1.47
CA SER A 79 -17.12 3.24 2.17
C SER A 79 -17.21 1.73 2.03
N ARG A 80 -16.96 1.19 0.83
CA ARG A 80 -16.96 -0.26 0.58
C ARG A 80 -15.84 -0.99 1.32
N LEU A 81 -14.63 -0.43 1.32
CA LEU A 81 -13.50 -0.97 2.07
C LEU A 81 -13.77 -0.94 3.58
N ALA A 82 -14.36 0.14 4.11
CA ALA A 82 -14.73 0.23 5.51
C ALA A 82 -15.82 -0.78 5.91
N LEU A 83 -16.80 -1.03 5.05
CA LEU A 83 -17.95 -1.91 5.34
C LEU A 83 -17.67 -3.39 5.08
N ARG A 84 -16.87 -3.69 4.05
CA ARG A 84 -16.69 -5.04 3.50
C ARG A 84 -15.24 -5.47 3.36
N GLY A 85 -14.28 -4.64 3.79
CA GLY A 85 -12.86 -4.99 3.74
C GLY A 85 -12.34 -5.15 2.31
N VAL A 86 -11.48 -6.14 2.11
CA VAL A 86 -10.79 -6.38 0.83
C VAL A 86 -11.74 -6.76 -0.32
N GLU A 87 -12.89 -7.37 -0.02
CA GLU A 87 -13.95 -7.61 -1.02
C GLU A 87 -14.51 -6.29 -1.55
N GLY A 88 -14.80 -5.35 -0.65
CA GLY A 88 -15.28 -4.01 -1.01
C GLY A 88 -14.25 -3.22 -1.83
N LEU A 89 -12.96 -3.36 -1.51
CA LEU A 89 -11.87 -2.79 -2.31
C LEU A 89 -11.85 -3.38 -3.73
N ALA A 90 -11.86 -4.71 -3.87
CA ALA A 90 -11.83 -5.38 -5.15
C ALA A 90 -13.00 -4.96 -6.05
N ASP A 91 -14.23 -4.99 -5.51
CA ASP A 91 -15.44 -4.61 -6.26
C ASP A 91 -15.45 -3.14 -6.69
N SER A 92 -14.76 -2.26 -5.94
CA SER A 92 -14.66 -0.84 -6.28
C SER A 92 -13.61 -0.60 -7.36
N LEU A 93 -12.48 -1.30 -7.30
CA LEU A 93 -11.43 -1.23 -8.31
C LEU A 93 -11.90 -1.81 -9.65
N GLU A 94 -12.66 -2.91 -9.64
CA GLU A 94 -13.29 -3.47 -10.84
C GLU A 94 -14.27 -2.48 -11.48
N LEU A 95 -15.08 -1.79 -10.67
CA LEU A 95 -15.97 -0.74 -11.15
C LEU A 95 -15.18 0.42 -11.78
N ILE A 96 -14.11 0.89 -11.13
CA ILE A 96 -13.25 1.96 -11.65
C ILE A 96 -12.63 1.54 -12.98
N LEU A 97 -12.09 0.32 -13.07
CA LEU A 97 -11.52 -0.22 -14.31
C LEU A 97 -12.54 -0.26 -15.45
N GLU A 98 -13.74 -0.74 -15.18
CA GLU A 98 -14.83 -0.81 -16.16
C GLU A 98 -15.30 0.58 -16.60
N LEU A 99 -15.42 1.53 -15.67
CA LEU A 99 -15.77 2.91 -15.99
C LEU A 99 -14.71 3.56 -16.90
N LEU A 100 -13.43 3.41 -16.55
CA LEU A 100 -12.32 3.90 -17.37
C LEU A 100 -12.33 3.23 -18.75
N SER A 101 -12.53 1.92 -18.82
CA SER A 101 -12.54 1.17 -20.08
C SER A 101 -13.67 1.59 -21.02
N ARG A 102 -14.86 1.89 -20.47
CA ARG A 102 -16.05 2.24 -21.27
C ARG A 102 -16.10 3.71 -21.65
N TYR A 103 -15.63 4.58 -20.76
CA TYR A 103 -15.97 6.00 -20.79
C TYR A 103 -14.75 6.93 -20.77
N TRP A 104 -13.53 6.43 -20.99
CA TRP A 104 -12.30 7.22 -20.93
C TRP A 104 -12.38 8.65 -21.50
N PRO A 105 -12.95 8.89 -22.70
CA PRO A 105 -12.98 10.24 -23.27
C PRO A 105 -13.87 11.21 -22.48
N GLU A 106 -14.99 10.72 -21.93
CA GLU A 106 -16.07 11.55 -21.39
C GLU A 106 -16.20 11.45 -19.86
N ILE A 107 -15.48 10.53 -19.21
CA ILE A 107 -15.53 10.34 -17.76
C ILE A 107 -15.00 11.57 -17.02
N HIS A 108 -15.68 11.93 -15.94
CA HIS A 108 -15.30 13.07 -15.11
C HIS A 108 -14.17 12.70 -14.13
N PRO A 109 -13.20 13.59 -13.88
CA PRO A 109 -12.99 14.87 -14.57
C PRO A 109 -12.56 14.66 -16.03
N GLN A 110 -13.20 15.40 -16.95
CA GLN A 110 -12.91 15.32 -18.38
C GLN A 110 -11.54 15.92 -18.73
N LEU A 111 -10.95 15.44 -19.82
CA LEU A 111 -9.75 16.09 -20.37
C LEU A 111 -10.17 17.38 -21.08
N ASP A 112 -9.50 18.48 -20.78
CA ASP A 112 -9.82 19.77 -21.36
C ASP A 112 -9.11 19.95 -22.70
N ALA A 113 -9.89 20.04 -23.79
CA ALA A 113 -9.34 20.25 -25.13
C ALA A 113 -8.69 21.63 -25.30
N ASP A 114 -9.09 22.62 -24.48
CA ASP A 114 -8.48 23.95 -24.48
C ASP A 114 -7.12 23.96 -23.74
N ASP A 115 -6.83 22.93 -22.95
CA ASP A 115 -5.56 22.71 -22.21
C ASP A 115 -4.79 21.47 -22.70
N ASP A 116 -4.75 21.28 -24.04
CA ASP A 116 -4.03 20.19 -24.72
C ASP A 116 -4.37 18.77 -24.22
N ASN A 117 -5.58 18.58 -23.69
CA ASN A 117 -6.02 17.36 -23.02
C ASN A 117 -5.10 16.93 -21.85
N ASP A 118 -4.59 17.90 -21.07
CA ASP A 118 -3.73 17.61 -19.92
C ASP A 118 -4.41 16.63 -18.93
N PRO A 119 -3.78 15.48 -18.63
CA PRO A 119 -4.39 14.44 -17.82
C PRO A 119 -4.24 14.66 -16.31
N THR A 120 -3.55 15.71 -15.86
CA THR A 120 -3.08 15.87 -14.48
C THR A 120 -4.19 15.75 -13.46
N VAL A 121 -5.35 16.39 -13.69
CA VAL A 121 -6.48 16.35 -12.74
C VAL A 121 -7.03 14.93 -12.60
N ARG A 122 -7.14 14.18 -13.71
CA ARG A 122 -7.61 12.80 -13.73
C ARG A 122 -6.62 11.86 -13.05
N ILE A 123 -5.33 12.02 -13.35
CA ILE A 123 -4.25 11.24 -12.72
C ILE A 123 -4.20 11.51 -11.23
N ASN A 124 -4.32 12.77 -10.79
CA ASN A 124 -4.38 13.11 -9.37
C ASN A 124 -5.60 12.49 -8.67
N THR A 125 -6.76 12.45 -9.35
CA THR A 125 -7.97 11.81 -8.83
C THR A 125 -7.74 10.31 -8.58
N LEU A 126 -7.12 9.60 -9.54
CA LEU A 126 -6.79 8.18 -9.40
C LEU A 126 -5.67 7.94 -8.37
N SER A 127 -4.63 8.77 -8.35
CA SER A 127 -3.57 8.72 -7.33
C SER A 127 -4.15 8.91 -5.93
N GLY A 128 -5.23 9.69 -5.79
CA GLY A 128 -5.97 9.87 -4.55
C GLY A 128 -6.50 8.56 -3.94
N LEU A 129 -6.65 7.48 -4.71
CA LEU A 129 -7.00 6.16 -4.16
C LEU A 129 -5.95 5.63 -3.18
N THR A 130 -4.70 6.10 -3.24
CA THR A 130 -3.60 5.74 -2.34
C THR A 130 -3.51 6.60 -1.09
N CYS A 131 -4.52 7.43 -0.79
CA CYS A 131 -4.50 8.31 0.38
C CYS A 131 -4.43 7.53 1.71
N GLU A 132 -3.94 8.20 2.75
CA GLU A 132 -3.71 7.59 4.07
C GLU A 132 -4.99 7.03 4.70
N THR A 133 -6.15 7.61 4.41
CA THR A 133 -7.45 7.06 4.82
C THR A 133 -7.67 5.66 4.25
N ASN A 134 -7.44 5.47 2.96
CA ASN A 134 -7.64 4.19 2.28
C ASN A 134 -6.61 3.15 2.74
N LEU A 135 -5.35 3.57 2.88
CA LEU A 135 -4.28 2.72 3.40
C LEU A 135 -4.56 2.32 4.86
N GLY A 136 -5.06 3.24 5.68
CA GLY A 136 -5.49 2.98 7.06
C GLY A 136 -6.63 1.99 7.14
N LEU A 137 -7.67 2.16 6.33
CA LEU A 137 -8.79 1.23 6.22
C LEU A 137 -8.32 -0.16 5.76
N LEU A 138 -7.42 -0.23 4.76
CA LEU A 138 -6.86 -1.49 4.27
C LEU A 138 -6.02 -2.20 5.35
N ARG A 139 -5.15 -1.47 6.05
CA ARG A 139 -4.35 -2.02 7.16
C ARG A 139 -5.24 -2.59 8.27
N ASN A 140 -6.39 -1.97 8.54
CA ASN A 140 -7.33 -2.42 9.56
C ASN A 140 -8.40 -3.41 9.05
N ALA A 141 -8.42 -3.70 7.75
CA ALA A 141 -9.34 -4.67 7.17
C ALA A 141 -9.08 -6.07 7.77
N VAL A 142 -10.16 -6.79 8.10
CA VAL A 142 -10.05 -8.16 8.60
C VAL A 142 -9.57 -9.08 7.47
N LEU A 143 -8.42 -9.70 7.68
CA LEU A 143 -7.81 -10.64 6.74
C LEU A 143 -8.23 -12.08 7.05
N VAL A 144 -8.25 -12.45 8.33
CA VAL A 144 -8.59 -13.81 8.79
C VAL A 144 -9.64 -13.74 9.89
N ARG A 145 -10.65 -14.59 9.80
CA ARG A 145 -11.67 -14.78 10.83
C ARG A 145 -11.51 -16.15 11.46
N SER A 146 -11.01 -16.18 12.68
CA SER A 146 -10.86 -17.40 13.48
C SER A 146 -11.91 -17.42 14.60
N ARG A 147 -12.42 -18.61 14.90
CA ARG A 147 -13.33 -18.84 16.04
C ARG A 147 -12.57 -18.78 17.37
N VAL A 148 -11.29 -19.17 17.36
CA VAL A 148 -10.42 -19.20 18.54
C VAL A 148 -9.72 -17.87 18.77
N PHE A 149 -9.15 -17.27 17.72
CA PHE A 149 -8.32 -16.07 17.81
C PHE A 149 -9.07 -14.78 17.44
N GLY A 150 -10.32 -14.89 17.00
CA GLY A 150 -11.13 -13.74 16.58
C GLY A 150 -10.72 -13.19 15.22
N ASN A 151 -10.94 -11.89 15.04
CA ASN A 151 -10.61 -11.20 13.79
C ASN A 151 -9.15 -10.75 13.79
N ILE A 152 -8.39 -11.23 12.81
CA ILE A 152 -7.02 -10.79 12.57
C ILE A 152 -7.04 -9.81 11.40
N THR A 153 -6.55 -8.59 11.65
CA THR A 153 -6.44 -7.55 10.62
C THR A 153 -5.24 -7.81 9.72
N LEU A 154 -5.23 -7.18 8.54
CA LEU A 154 -4.07 -7.20 7.66
C LEU A 154 -2.81 -6.73 8.39
N ARG A 155 -2.88 -5.62 9.13
CA ARG A 155 -1.77 -5.08 9.92
C ARG A 155 -1.23 -6.09 10.94
N ALA A 156 -2.12 -6.73 11.70
CA ALA A 156 -1.72 -7.75 12.68
C ALA A 156 -1.04 -8.95 12.02
N ALA A 157 -1.59 -9.43 10.89
CA ALA A 157 -1.04 -10.55 10.14
C ALA A 157 0.35 -10.23 9.55
N LEU A 158 0.53 -9.05 8.95
CA LEU A 158 1.82 -8.61 8.41
C LEU A 158 2.87 -8.39 9.49
N ASN A 159 2.47 -7.88 10.66
CA ASN A 159 3.35 -7.75 11.81
C ASN A 159 3.80 -9.12 12.32
N ALA A 160 2.86 -10.04 12.53
CA ALA A 160 3.15 -11.40 12.97
C ALA A 160 4.09 -12.12 11.98
N ALA A 161 3.89 -11.95 10.67
CA ALA A 161 4.77 -12.51 9.64
C ALA A 161 6.15 -11.83 9.52
N GLY A 162 6.43 -10.79 10.30
CA GLY A 162 7.69 -10.03 10.25
C GLY A 162 7.86 -9.17 9.00
N LEU A 163 6.79 -8.98 8.22
CA LEU A 163 6.81 -8.25 6.94
C LEU A 163 6.59 -6.74 7.12
N HIS A 164 5.87 -6.35 8.17
CA HIS A 164 5.65 -4.94 8.51
C HIS A 164 5.60 -4.74 10.03
N PRO A 165 6.76 -4.62 10.70
CA PRO A 165 6.82 -4.47 12.14
C PRO A 165 6.03 -3.26 12.64
N ALA A 166 5.18 -3.48 13.65
CA ALA A 166 4.37 -2.47 14.32
C ALA A 166 4.35 -2.76 15.83
N SER A 167 4.89 -1.84 16.63
CA SER A 167 5.05 -2.04 18.08
C SER A 167 3.73 -2.17 18.86
N SER A 168 2.61 -1.78 18.27
CA SER A 168 1.27 -1.90 18.87
C SER A 168 0.61 -3.25 18.63
N GLU A 169 1.21 -4.12 17.81
CA GLU A 169 0.70 -5.45 17.49
C GLU A 169 1.46 -6.53 18.27
N SER A 170 0.73 -7.46 18.90
CA SER A 170 1.30 -8.51 19.75
C SER A 170 1.07 -9.92 19.23
N LEU A 171 0.37 -10.09 18.11
CA LEU A 171 0.08 -11.40 17.52
C LEU A 171 1.38 -12.10 17.13
N SER A 172 1.58 -13.34 17.59
CA SER A 172 2.76 -14.14 17.26
C SER A 172 2.61 -14.87 15.92
N VAL A 173 3.73 -15.34 15.34
CA VAL A 173 3.73 -16.18 14.13
C VAL A 173 2.93 -17.47 14.36
N GLU A 174 3.07 -18.07 15.54
CA GLU A 174 2.39 -19.32 15.92
C GLU A 174 0.88 -19.10 16.07
N GLU A 175 0.46 -17.99 16.68
CA GLU A 175 -0.96 -17.63 16.82
C GLU A 175 -1.59 -17.34 15.45
N LEU A 176 -0.88 -16.63 14.57
CA LEU A 176 -1.31 -16.44 13.18
C LEU A 176 -1.45 -17.78 12.44
N GLY A 177 -0.48 -18.68 12.59
CA GLY A 177 -0.53 -20.02 12.01
C GLY A 177 -1.73 -20.84 12.51
N GLY A 178 -2.01 -20.79 13.82
CA GLY A 178 -3.18 -21.43 14.43
C GLY A 178 -4.50 -20.83 13.93
N ALA A 179 -4.57 -19.51 13.80
CA ALA A 179 -5.75 -18.82 13.30
C ALA A 179 -6.04 -19.13 11.83
N LEU A 180 -5.00 -19.25 10.99
CA LEU A 180 -5.14 -19.67 9.59
C LEU A 180 -5.63 -21.12 9.46
N GLN A 181 -5.25 -22.01 10.38
CA GLN A 181 -5.72 -23.40 10.40
C GLN A 181 -7.17 -23.53 10.90
N ASP A 182 -7.57 -22.68 11.86
CA ASP A 182 -8.93 -22.67 12.43
C ASP A 182 -9.95 -21.93 11.56
N ALA A 183 -9.50 -20.99 10.74
CA ALA A 183 -10.37 -20.19 9.90
C ALA A 183 -11.13 -21.03 8.87
N ASP A 184 -12.34 -20.59 8.57
CA ASP A 184 -13.21 -21.22 7.58
C ASP A 184 -12.56 -21.16 6.18
N SER A 185 -12.44 -22.31 5.51
CA SER A 185 -11.69 -22.42 4.25
C SER A 185 -12.37 -21.70 3.09
N GLU A 186 -13.71 -21.64 3.08
CA GLU A 186 -14.47 -20.88 2.08
C GLU A 186 -14.26 -19.37 2.29
N SER A 187 -14.38 -18.89 3.53
CA SER A 187 -14.10 -17.50 3.87
C SER A 187 -12.66 -17.09 3.53
N LEU A 188 -11.67 -17.93 3.83
CA LEU A 188 -10.28 -17.67 3.45
C LEU A 188 -10.09 -17.62 1.93
N GLN A 189 -10.77 -18.50 1.18
CA GLN A 189 -10.70 -18.51 -0.27
C GLN A 189 -11.31 -17.24 -0.86
N LEU A 190 -12.46 -16.80 -0.36
CA LEU A 190 -13.07 -15.52 -0.77
C LEU A 190 -12.14 -14.33 -0.52
N THR A 191 -11.46 -14.30 0.63
CA THR A 191 -10.43 -13.28 0.91
C THR A 191 -9.28 -13.34 -0.11
N ARG A 192 -8.74 -14.53 -0.41
CA ARG A 192 -7.67 -14.69 -1.42
C ARG A 192 -8.11 -14.22 -2.80
N ASP A 193 -9.31 -14.60 -3.23
CA ASP A 193 -9.86 -14.24 -4.52
C ASP A 193 -10.08 -12.72 -4.61
N ALA A 194 -10.58 -12.09 -3.55
CA ALA A 194 -10.71 -10.63 -3.49
C ALA A 194 -9.37 -9.90 -3.60
N LEU A 195 -8.34 -10.37 -2.88
CA LEU A 195 -6.99 -9.81 -2.97
C LEU A 195 -6.41 -9.94 -4.40
N GLY A 196 -6.59 -11.11 -5.03
CA GLY A 196 -6.17 -11.35 -6.41
C GLY A 196 -6.87 -10.44 -7.42
N ARG A 197 -8.20 -10.31 -7.31
CA ARG A 197 -9.01 -9.40 -8.15
C ARG A 197 -8.62 -7.95 -7.97
N ALA A 198 -8.38 -7.50 -6.74
CA ALA A 198 -7.93 -6.14 -6.46
C ALA A 198 -6.57 -5.85 -7.12
N LEU A 199 -5.59 -6.77 -7.00
CA LEU A 199 -4.30 -6.63 -7.67
C LEU A 199 -4.42 -6.60 -9.19
N GLN A 200 -5.20 -7.51 -9.77
CA GLN A 200 -5.43 -7.54 -11.20
C GLN A 200 -6.06 -6.23 -11.70
N SER A 201 -6.99 -5.67 -10.93
CA SER A 201 -7.65 -4.41 -11.28
C SER A 201 -6.70 -3.22 -11.18
N LEU A 202 -5.86 -3.14 -10.15
CA LEU A 202 -4.84 -2.09 -10.03
C LEU A 202 -3.86 -2.13 -11.22
N ASP A 203 -3.31 -3.31 -11.54
CA ASP A 203 -2.39 -3.48 -12.67
C ASP A 203 -3.05 -3.15 -14.01
N ALA A 204 -4.34 -3.46 -14.16
CA ALA A 204 -5.10 -3.13 -15.36
C ALA A 204 -5.41 -1.63 -15.46
N ILE A 205 -5.72 -0.96 -14.36
CA ILE A 205 -5.93 0.50 -14.31
C ILE A 205 -4.63 1.22 -14.68
N GLU A 206 -3.50 0.88 -14.07
CA GLU A 206 -2.20 1.51 -14.37
C GLU A 206 -1.83 1.37 -15.85
N ARG A 207 -2.04 0.16 -16.41
CA ARG A 207 -1.79 -0.12 -17.82
C ARG A 207 -2.70 0.67 -18.74
N LEU A 208 -4.02 0.63 -18.50
CA LEU A 208 -5.01 1.35 -19.30
C LEU A 208 -4.71 2.84 -19.30
N VAL A 209 -4.46 3.43 -18.14
CA VAL A 209 -4.12 4.85 -18.01
C VAL A 209 -2.83 5.16 -18.77
N SER A 210 -1.77 4.36 -18.59
CA SER A 210 -0.50 4.55 -19.28
C SER A 210 -0.62 4.43 -20.81
N GLU A 211 -1.50 3.57 -21.32
CA GLU A 211 -1.80 3.46 -22.75
C GLU A 211 -2.48 4.72 -23.30
N GLN A 212 -3.29 5.40 -22.49
CA GLN A 212 -4.03 6.60 -22.89
C GLN A 212 -3.20 7.89 -22.80
N VAL A 213 -2.39 8.04 -21.75
CA VAL A 213 -1.66 9.30 -21.46
C VAL A 213 -0.15 9.19 -21.62
N GLY A 214 0.36 8.01 -21.98
CA GLY A 214 1.78 7.72 -22.03
C GLY A 214 2.37 7.38 -20.66
N SER A 215 3.42 6.56 -20.66
CA SER A 215 4.01 6.00 -19.44
C SER A 215 4.60 7.05 -18.48
N ALA A 216 4.98 8.23 -18.98
CA ALA A 216 5.54 9.30 -18.15
C ALA A 216 4.48 10.05 -17.32
N GLN A 217 3.21 9.99 -17.73
CA GLN A 217 2.09 10.66 -17.08
C GLN A 217 1.09 9.66 -16.47
N GLY A 218 1.47 8.37 -16.42
CA GLY A 218 0.63 7.31 -15.85
C GLY A 218 0.38 7.47 -14.35
N VAL A 219 -0.60 6.72 -13.85
CA VAL A 219 -0.88 6.64 -12.41
C VAL A 219 0.00 5.58 -11.74
N GLU A 220 0.38 5.83 -10.48
CA GLU A 220 1.17 4.93 -9.64
C GLU A 220 0.34 4.50 -8.43
N LEU A 221 0.10 3.19 -8.28
CA LEU A 221 -0.77 2.62 -7.27
C LEU A 221 -0.06 1.56 -6.40
N SER A 222 1.28 1.52 -6.40
CA SER A 222 2.07 0.54 -5.63
C SER A 222 1.77 0.55 -4.14
N ALA A 223 1.42 1.71 -3.58
CA ALA A 223 1.05 1.85 -2.17
C ALA A 223 -0.16 0.97 -1.78
N LEU A 224 -1.07 0.69 -2.72
CA LEU A 224 -2.16 -0.29 -2.55
C LEU A 224 -1.72 -1.70 -2.97
N GLN A 225 -0.95 -1.85 -4.05
CA GLN A 225 -0.53 -3.18 -4.51
C GLN A 225 0.35 -3.93 -3.50
N GLN A 226 1.29 -3.24 -2.86
CA GLN A 226 2.26 -3.85 -1.95
C GLN A 226 1.60 -4.56 -0.76
N PRO A 227 0.71 -3.92 0.04
CA PRO A 227 0.05 -4.61 1.15
C PRO A 227 -0.82 -5.79 0.69
N LEU A 228 -1.43 -5.73 -0.50
CA LEU A 228 -2.20 -6.85 -1.06
C LEU A 228 -1.31 -8.04 -1.46
N LYS A 229 -0.13 -7.78 -2.06
CA LYS A 229 0.87 -8.82 -2.38
C LYS A 229 1.37 -9.51 -1.11
N LEU A 230 1.67 -8.74 -0.07
CA LEU A 230 2.09 -9.29 1.22
C LEU A 230 0.95 -10.06 1.91
N ALA A 231 -0.30 -9.61 1.79
CA ALA A 231 -1.46 -10.34 2.29
C ALA A 231 -1.57 -11.72 1.65
N LEU A 232 -1.44 -11.81 0.33
CA LEU A 232 -1.45 -13.09 -0.39
C LEU A 232 -0.28 -13.99 0.01
N GLN A 233 0.91 -13.43 0.26
CA GLN A 233 2.04 -14.19 0.79
C GLN A 233 1.69 -14.81 2.14
N VAL A 234 1.15 -14.03 3.09
CA VAL A 234 0.74 -14.53 4.41
C VAL A 234 -0.34 -15.60 4.31
N LEU A 235 -1.30 -15.45 3.39
CA LEU A 235 -2.36 -16.45 3.18
C LEU A 235 -1.91 -17.69 2.38
N GLY A 236 -0.78 -17.60 1.67
CA GLY A 236 -0.19 -18.65 0.84
C GLY A 236 0.85 -19.49 1.58
N ASP A 237 1.59 -18.89 2.54
CA ASP A 237 2.62 -19.53 3.36
C ASP A 237 2.03 -20.44 4.46
N SER A 238 0.78 -20.89 4.33
CA SER A 238 0.22 -21.89 5.26
C SER A 238 0.91 -23.24 5.05
N PRO A 239 1.50 -23.87 6.10
CA PRO A 239 2.26 -25.12 6.01
C PRO A 239 1.38 -26.36 5.76
N ALA A 240 0.27 -26.21 5.05
CA ALA A 240 -0.70 -27.26 4.74
C ALA A 240 -0.71 -27.68 3.25
N GLY A 241 0.29 -27.26 2.45
CA GLY A 241 0.38 -27.59 1.02
C GLY A 241 1.74 -28.08 0.50
N ALA A 242 2.79 -28.09 1.32
CA ALA A 242 4.14 -28.47 0.90
C ALA A 242 4.62 -29.76 1.58
N ASN A 243 3.87 -30.85 1.44
CA ASN A 243 4.44 -32.20 1.51
C ASN A 243 3.44 -33.23 0.98
N VAL A 244 3.59 -33.69 -0.27
CA VAL A 244 3.81 -35.11 -0.65
C VAL A 244 4.27 -35.11 -2.12
N GLY A 245 5.55 -34.84 -2.32
CA GLY A 245 6.30 -35.16 -3.54
C GLY A 245 7.36 -36.21 -3.21
N ASN A 246 6.91 -37.33 -2.67
CA ASN A 246 7.70 -38.49 -2.32
C ASN A 246 8.42 -39.03 -3.58
N HIS A 247 9.73 -38.82 -3.70
CA HIS A 247 10.58 -39.71 -4.49
C HIS A 247 11.43 -40.54 -3.52
N PRO A 248 11.23 -41.87 -3.48
CA PRO A 248 11.96 -42.73 -2.57
C PRO A 248 13.40 -42.94 -3.04
N ALA A 249 14.28 -42.97 -2.06
CA ALA A 249 15.63 -43.50 -2.18
C ALA A 249 15.59 -45.03 -2.34
N ASP A 250 16.35 -45.55 -3.30
CA ASP A 250 16.97 -46.88 -3.37
C ASP A 250 17.84 -46.88 -4.66
N THR A 251 19.06 -47.41 -4.77
CA THR A 251 19.94 -48.16 -3.88
C THR A 251 21.38 -48.04 -4.43
N SER A 252 22.34 -48.21 -3.54
CA SER A 252 23.80 -48.33 -3.63
C SER A 252 24.43 -49.28 -4.69
N ALA A 253 25.64 -48.95 -5.18
CA ALA A 253 26.93 -49.70 -5.05
C ALA A 253 28.10 -48.97 -5.80
N PRO A 254 29.40 -49.36 -5.74
CA PRO A 254 30.41 -48.59 -5.00
C PRO A 254 31.72 -48.19 -5.76
N ALA A 255 32.45 -47.25 -5.15
CA ALA A 255 33.91 -47.03 -5.08
C ALA A 255 34.79 -47.00 -6.35
N GLU A 256 35.53 -45.89 -6.53
CA GLU A 256 37.01 -45.91 -6.55
C GLU A 256 37.63 -44.50 -6.39
N ALA A 257 38.86 -44.48 -5.88
CA ALA A 257 39.54 -43.37 -5.23
C ALA A 257 40.19 -42.35 -6.19
N SER A 258 40.36 -41.11 -5.72
CA SER A 258 41.50 -40.23 -6.07
C SER A 258 41.58 -39.04 -5.09
N MET A 259 42.71 -38.93 -4.40
CA MET A 259 43.08 -37.78 -3.55
C MET A 259 43.54 -36.60 -4.40
N GLN A 260 43.07 -35.38 -4.08
CA GLN A 260 43.86 -34.14 -4.15
C GLN A 260 43.20 -33.03 -3.31
N PRO A 261 43.97 -32.13 -2.67
CA PRO A 261 43.45 -31.17 -1.71
C PRO A 261 42.96 -29.91 -2.42
N ALA A 262 41.68 -29.57 -2.24
CA ALA A 262 41.11 -28.33 -2.74
C ALA A 262 40.81 -27.36 -1.59
N SER A 263 41.29 -26.14 -1.80
CA SER A 263 41.21 -24.94 -0.98
C SER A 263 39.81 -24.62 -0.45
N ALA A 264 39.79 -24.06 0.77
CA ALA A 264 38.63 -23.40 1.34
C ALA A 264 38.09 -22.32 0.39
N HIS A 265 37.00 -22.64 -0.30
CA HIS A 265 36.25 -21.65 -1.06
C HIS A 265 35.37 -20.88 -0.07
N ALA A 266 35.84 -19.67 0.25
CA ALA A 266 35.01 -18.64 0.85
C ALA A 266 33.73 -18.52 0.01
N ALA A 267 32.58 -18.71 0.65
CA ALA A 267 31.28 -18.53 0.04
C ALA A 267 31.24 -17.17 -0.66
N MET A 268 30.98 -17.21 -1.97
CA MET A 268 30.79 -16.04 -2.82
C MET A 268 29.54 -15.33 -2.30
N ARG A 269 29.73 -14.28 -1.50
CA ARG A 269 28.62 -13.46 -0.99
C ARG A 269 27.83 -12.92 -2.19
N VAL A 270 26.53 -13.07 -2.13
CA VAL A 270 25.59 -12.53 -3.12
C VAL A 270 25.84 -11.03 -3.21
N SER A 271 26.14 -10.55 -4.43
CA SER A 271 26.45 -9.14 -4.71
C SER A 271 25.22 -8.27 -4.42
N GLY A 272 25.16 -7.70 -3.22
CA GLY A 272 24.05 -6.84 -2.78
C GLY A 272 23.67 -6.98 -1.31
N GLU A 273 24.08 -8.05 -0.62
CA GLU A 273 23.85 -8.15 0.83
C GLU A 273 24.70 -7.13 1.59
N ILE A 274 24.03 -6.32 2.41
CA ILE A 274 24.66 -5.39 3.34
C ILE A 274 24.84 -6.12 4.67
N ALA A 275 26.03 -6.67 4.91
CA ALA A 275 26.30 -7.45 6.12
C ALA A 275 26.95 -6.61 7.24
N ASN A 276 27.55 -5.48 6.89
CA ASN A 276 28.28 -4.62 7.83
C ASN A 276 28.23 -3.14 7.39
N ARG A 277 28.75 -2.25 8.25
CA ARG A 277 28.75 -0.80 8.03
C ARG A 277 29.56 -0.36 6.81
N ASP A 278 30.63 -1.09 6.44
CA ASP A 278 31.39 -0.79 5.23
C ASP A 278 30.58 -1.10 3.96
N ASP A 279 29.72 -2.12 4.00
CA ASP A 279 28.82 -2.45 2.90
C ASP A 279 27.75 -1.35 2.71
N VAL A 280 27.31 -0.70 3.79
CA VAL A 280 26.43 0.47 3.74
C VAL A 280 27.12 1.63 3.01
N LEU A 281 28.37 1.93 3.37
CA LEU A 281 29.14 3.02 2.74
C LEU A 281 29.34 2.79 1.24
N LYS A 282 29.71 1.56 0.86
CA LYS A 282 29.87 1.17 -0.56
C LYS A 282 28.55 1.25 -1.33
N SER A 283 27.43 0.90 -0.69
CA SER A 283 26.11 0.99 -1.30
C SER A 283 25.69 2.45 -1.52
N LEU A 284 25.89 3.31 -0.51
CA LEU A 284 25.65 4.75 -0.63
C LEU A 284 26.52 5.39 -1.72
N GLU A 285 27.77 4.97 -1.85
CA GLU A 285 28.66 5.44 -2.92
C GLU A 285 28.17 5.02 -4.31
N ARG A 286 27.73 3.77 -4.48
CA ARG A 286 27.13 3.30 -5.74
C ARG A 286 25.89 4.09 -6.12
N ILE A 287 25.04 4.41 -5.15
CA ILE A 287 23.84 5.23 -5.34
C ILE A 287 24.23 6.67 -5.74
N LEU A 288 25.20 7.27 -5.06
CA LEU A 288 25.70 8.61 -5.40
C LEU A 288 26.28 8.67 -6.83
N ILE A 289 27.01 7.64 -7.26
CA ILE A 289 27.53 7.52 -8.64
C ILE A 289 26.38 7.44 -9.66
N TYR A 290 25.30 6.73 -9.34
CA TYR A 290 24.12 6.64 -10.19
C TYR A 290 23.48 8.03 -10.39
N TYR A 291 23.17 8.73 -9.30
CA TYR A 291 22.54 10.06 -9.39
C TYR A 291 23.44 11.08 -10.09
N ALA A 292 24.75 11.04 -9.85
CA ALA A 292 25.69 11.92 -10.55
C ALA A 292 25.70 11.72 -12.08
N ARG A 293 25.35 10.52 -12.57
CA ARG A 293 25.32 10.19 -14.00
C ARG A 293 23.95 10.36 -14.65
N HIS A 294 22.88 10.04 -13.92
CA HIS A 294 21.53 9.96 -14.48
C HIS A 294 20.64 11.15 -14.10
N GLU A 295 20.90 11.80 -12.94
CA GLU A 295 20.04 12.85 -12.40
C GLU A 295 20.86 13.93 -11.64
N PRO A 296 21.71 14.71 -12.32
CA PRO A 296 22.61 15.66 -11.68
C PRO A 296 21.91 16.83 -10.96
N SER A 297 20.63 17.10 -11.29
CA SER A 297 19.79 18.12 -10.67
C SER A 297 18.95 17.61 -9.50
N SER A 298 19.04 16.31 -9.18
CA SER A 298 18.32 15.73 -8.04
C SER A 298 18.82 16.34 -6.71
N PRO A 299 17.95 16.59 -5.72
CA PRO A 299 18.37 17.00 -4.38
C PRO A 299 18.93 15.83 -3.55
N LEU A 300 18.72 14.58 -3.98
CA LEU A 300 19.09 13.38 -3.24
C LEU A 300 20.61 13.22 -3.00
N PRO A 301 21.52 13.55 -3.94
CA PRO A 301 22.96 13.51 -3.70
C PRO A 301 23.42 14.35 -2.51
N VAL A 302 22.76 15.48 -2.24
CA VAL A 302 23.10 16.34 -1.08
C VAL A 302 22.72 15.65 0.22
N LEU A 303 21.52 15.05 0.27
CA LEU A 303 21.01 14.32 1.44
C LEU A 303 21.78 13.03 1.70
N LEU A 304 22.10 12.28 0.64
CA LEU A 304 22.86 11.04 0.72
C LEU A 304 24.32 11.27 1.12
N ASN A 305 24.95 12.37 0.69
CA ASN A 305 26.28 12.75 1.18
C ASN A 305 26.25 13.08 2.67
N ARG A 306 25.18 13.73 3.15
CA ARG A 306 24.97 13.99 4.58
C ARG A 306 24.72 12.70 5.36
N ALA A 307 23.90 11.78 4.84
CA ALA A 307 23.70 10.47 5.46
C ALA A 307 25.00 9.67 5.52
N ARG A 308 25.82 9.70 4.46
CA ARG A 308 27.12 9.03 4.38
C ARG A 308 28.10 9.52 5.44
N SER A 309 28.16 10.82 5.72
CA SER A 309 29.06 11.37 6.75
C SER A 309 28.62 11.01 8.18
N LEU A 310 27.34 10.67 8.39
CA LEU A 310 26.79 10.28 9.68
C LEU A 310 26.99 8.80 10.01
N VAL A 311 27.28 7.93 9.03
CA VAL A 311 27.48 6.48 9.26
C VAL A 311 28.63 6.19 10.25
N ASN A 312 29.65 7.05 10.27
CA ASN A 312 30.80 6.95 11.17
C ASN A 312 30.84 8.05 12.25
N ALA A 313 29.79 8.86 12.36
CA ALA A 313 29.74 9.95 13.31
C ALA A 313 29.39 9.41 14.71
N ASP A 314 30.04 9.96 15.74
CA ASP A 314 29.59 9.74 17.11
C ASP A 314 28.24 10.42 17.36
N PHE A 315 27.51 9.94 18.38
CA PHE A 315 26.16 10.40 18.67
C PHE A 315 26.09 11.92 18.92
N ALA A 316 27.14 12.50 19.52
CA ALA A 316 27.26 13.94 19.72
C ALA A 316 27.34 14.72 18.39
N THR A 317 28.06 14.19 17.39
CA THR A 317 28.11 14.76 16.04
C THR A 317 26.78 14.61 15.31
N ILE A 318 26.05 13.50 15.52
CA ILE A 318 24.72 13.28 14.96
C ILE A 318 23.72 14.33 15.50
N VAL A 319 23.69 14.54 16.82
CA VAL A 319 22.82 15.54 17.47
C VAL A 319 23.14 16.96 17.00
N ARG A 320 24.43 17.33 16.95
CA ARG A 320 24.89 18.64 16.48
C ARG A 320 24.52 18.90 15.01
N ASN A 321 24.46 17.86 14.18
CA ASN A 321 24.15 17.97 12.75
C ASN A 321 22.63 18.02 12.50
N LEU A 322 21.82 17.26 13.25
CA LEU A 322 20.38 17.13 13.02
C LEU A 322 19.53 18.19 13.72
N ILE A 323 19.90 18.60 14.94
CA ILE A 323 19.12 19.55 15.76
C ILE A 323 20.08 20.51 16.47
N PRO A 324 20.56 21.57 15.81
CA PRO A 324 21.53 22.51 16.37
C PRO A 324 21.06 23.13 17.70
N ASP A 325 19.76 23.38 17.82
CA ASP A 325 19.13 23.98 19.01
C ASP A 325 18.93 22.99 20.18
N GLY A 326 19.04 21.68 19.93
CA GLY A 326 18.90 20.60 20.92
C GLY A 326 20.15 20.38 21.77
N MET A 327 21.26 21.04 21.44
CA MET A 327 22.54 20.89 22.13
C MET A 327 22.46 21.30 23.61
N SER A 328 21.64 22.31 23.92
CA SER A 328 21.39 22.79 25.27
C SER A 328 20.67 21.76 26.16
N GLN A 329 19.80 20.94 25.59
CA GLN A 329 19.14 19.83 26.31
C GLN A 329 20.08 18.63 26.50
N PHE A 330 21.01 18.40 25.57
CA PHE A 330 22.02 17.35 25.68
C PHE A 330 23.05 17.65 26.78
N GLU A 331 23.54 18.88 26.91
CA GLU A 331 24.46 19.29 27.99
C GLU A 331 23.82 19.05 29.38
N ASN A 332 22.51 19.30 29.51
CA ASN A 332 21.75 19.02 30.73
C ASN A 332 21.62 17.51 31.04
N LEU A 333 21.63 16.64 30.02
CA LEU A 333 21.52 15.18 30.15
C LEU A 333 22.87 14.51 30.40
N ARG A 334 23.97 15.09 29.89
CA ARG A 334 25.34 14.59 30.05
C ARG A 334 25.91 14.84 31.45
N GLY A 335 25.45 15.90 32.12
CA GLY A 335 26.02 16.34 33.40
C GLY A 335 27.41 16.99 33.22
N PRO A 336 27.93 17.70 34.24
CA PRO A 336 29.25 18.33 34.15
C PRO A 336 30.34 17.26 34.03
N ASP A 337 31.38 17.53 33.22
CA ASP A 337 32.52 16.63 33.06
C ASP A 337 33.16 16.36 34.44
N GLU A 338 33.20 15.10 34.85
CA GLU A 338 34.02 14.68 36.00
C GLU A 338 35.50 14.84 35.61
N TYR A 339 36.25 15.52 36.49
CA TYR A 339 37.64 15.95 36.33
C TYR A 339 38.63 14.85 35.98
#